data_AF-A0A518AYY9-F1
#
_entry.id   AF-A0A518AYY9-F1
#
_cell.length_a   1.000
_cell.length_b   1.000
_cell.length_c   1.000
_cell.angle_alpha   90.00
_cell.angle_beta   90.00
_cell.angle_gamma   90.00
#
_symmetry.space_group_name_H-M   'P 1'
#
loop_
_entity.id
_entity.type
_entity.pdbx_description
1 polymer ?
#
loop_
_entity_poly.entity_id
_entity_poly.type
_entity_poly.pdbx_seq_one_letter_code
_entity_poly.pdbx_strand_id
1 'polypeptide(L)'
;MTTTPTRPRRIELRNIGWPQKLLVIVILMTVGFGYLGALANLFAQHAAADGDQTIELDDFASVYRSKGLGGLVSEISHSLGVQDVIDTYHGSPHVNLLQAALEGTMKDMILEYSFDGEDTSDEDRVYAEESRQMLIDWSNLDPVLREKAYDEGIIMDEETGSPKLDEFVALFGVDTPETIEQRKGIELQPMISETLENNCVICHSEGSDPQAQKMPLTDFHEVSIYFEVDEGIPLKQLALTTHVHLLGFSVLFAMTGFLLSLTSWPVAFRLIFVPWTLFFQVLEISFWWLAKLHVIFAWGIFILGPVIGIGLLIQIFGTFLDILIRRPDPDPS
;
A
#
# COMPACT_ATOMS: atom_id res chain seq x y z
N MET A 1 -42.18 42.09 37.85
CA MET A 1 -41.38 40.85 37.86
C MET A 1 -41.18 40.41 36.42
N THR A 2 -40.03 40.77 35.84
CA THR A 2 -39.60 40.29 34.52
C THR A 2 -38.90 38.96 34.73
N THR A 3 -39.57 37.86 34.40
CA THR A 3 -38.94 36.54 34.36
C THR A 3 -37.98 36.52 33.17
N THR A 4 -36.68 36.65 33.43
CA THR A 4 -35.65 36.42 32.41
C THR A 4 -35.82 34.98 31.91
N PRO A 5 -36.02 34.74 30.60
CA PRO A 5 -36.12 33.39 30.09
C PRO A 5 -34.81 32.67 30.35
N THR A 6 -34.85 31.62 31.16
CA THR A 6 -33.71 30.74 31.40
C THR A 6 -33.39 30.05 30.08
N ARG A 7 -32.24 30.39 29.49
CA ARG A 7 -31.74 29.71 28.29
C ARG A 7 -31.61 28.22 28.64
N PRO A 8 -32.17 27.29 27.85
CA PRO A 8 -32.05 25.86 28.14
C PRO A 8 -30.57 25.49 28.24
N ARG A 9 -30.19 24.81 29.33
CA ARG A 9 -28.82 24.35 29.57
C ARG A 9 -28.43 23.43 28.41
N ARG A 10 -27.36 23.75 27.68
CA ARG A 10 -26.84 22.82 26.66
C ARG A 10 -26.39 21.55 27.37
N ILE A 11 -26.66 20.40 26.75
CA ILE A 11 -26.11 19.12 27.19
C ILE A 11 -24.60 19.17 26.91
N GLU A 12 -23.79 19.20 27.96
CA GLU A 12 -22.33 19.22 27.88
C GLU A 12 -21.74 17.99 28.57
N LEU A 13 -20.71 17.38 27.97
CA LEU A 13 -20.06 16.17 28.49
C LEU A 13 -19.43 16.38 29.88
N ARG A 14 -19.03 17.60 30.22
CA ARG A 14 -18.55 17.93 31.57
C ARG A 14 -19.64 17.80 32.66
N ASN A 15 -20.91 17.98 32.31
CA ASN A 15 -22.04 18.10 33.22
C ASN A 15 -22.84 16.78 33.40
N ILE A 16 -22.48 15.72 32.65
CA ILE A 16 -23.10 14.39 32.77
C ILE A 16 -22.46 13.54 33.87
N GLY A 17 -23.18 12.50 34.31
CA GLY A 17 -22.72 11.56 35.34
C GLY A 17 -21.50 10.73 34.93
N TRP A 18 -20.80 10.19 35.92
CA TRP A 18 -19.64 9.33 35.72
C TRP A 18 -19.91 8.06 34.89
N PRO A 19 -21.07 7.37 35.00
CA PRO A 19 -21.33 6.22 34.15
C PRO A 19 -21.26 6.54 32.65
N GLN A 20 -21.82 7.68 32.24
CA GLN A 20 -21.78 8.13 30.84
C GLN A 20 -20.38 8.59 30.43
N LYS A 21 -19.66 9.29 31.32
CA LYS A 21 -18.27 9.69 31.08
C LYS A 21 -17.35 8.48 30.88
N LEU A 22 -17.50 7.44 31.71
CA LEU A 22 -16.73 6.21 31.57
C LEU A 22 -17.01 5.53 30.23
N LEU A 23 -18.27 5.45 29.80
CA LEU A 23 -18.61 4.92 28.48
C LEU A 23 -17.91 5.70 27.36
N VAL A 24 -17.95 7.04 27.40
CA VAL A 24 -17.28 7.88 26.40
C VAL A 24 -15.77 7.67 26.41
N ILE A 25 -15.14 7.63 27.58
CA ILE A 25 -13.70 7.34 27.74
C ILE A 25 -13.36 6.00 27.10
N VAL A 26 -14.12 4.94 27.39
CA VAL A 26 -13.89 3.60 26.83
C VAL A 26 -14.02 3.61 25.31
N ILE A 27 -15.07 4.23 24.75
CA ILE A 27 -15.25 4.37 23.30
C ILE A 27 -14.04 5.06 22.66
N LEU A 28 -13.60 6.20 23.23
CA LEU A 28 -12.48 6.96 22.69
C LEU A 28 -11.15 6.20 22.79
N MET A 29 -10.93 5.44 23.89
CA MET A 29 -9.76 4.56 24.01
C MET A 29 -9.80 3.45 22.96
N THR A 30 -10.94 2.79 22.77
CA THR A 30 -11.10 1.73 21.77
C THR A 30 -10.82 2.25 20.36
N VAL A 31 -11.37 3.42 20.02
CA VAL A 31 -11.10 4.05 18.72
C VAL A 31 -9.63 4.44 18.59
N GLY A 32 -9.04 5.06 19.62
CA GLY A 32 -7.65 5.49 19.60
C GLY A 32 -6.67 4.33 19.43
N PHE A 33 -6.82 3.27 20.24
CA PHE A 33 -5.99 2.07 20.11
C PHE A 33 -6.24 1.31 18.81
N GLY A 34 -7.50 1.25 18.35
CA GLY A 34 -7.84 0.64 17.07
C GLY A 34 -7.16 1.36 15.90
N TYR A 35 -7.12 2.69 15.92
CA TYR A 35 -6.42 3.49 14.91
C TYR A 35 -4.91 3.28 14.95
N LEU A 36 -4.31 3.22 16.15
CA LEU A 36 -2.88 2.89 16.30
C LEU A 36 -2.56 1.48 15.80
N GLY A 37 -3.42 0.50 16.10
CA GLY A 37 -3.28 -0.86 15.60
C GLY A 37 -3.43 -0.95 14.08
N ALA A 38 -4.34 -0.18 13.48
CA ALA A 38 -4.49 -0.10 12.03
C ALA A 38 -3.25 0.50 11.36
N LEU A 39 -2.68 1.57 11.93
CA LEU A 39 -1.41 2.13 11.47
C LEU A 39 -0.27 1.11 11.59
N ALA A 40 -0.13 0.44 12.75
CA ALA A 40 0.87 -0.59 12.94
C ALA A 40 0.73 -1.75 11.93
N ASN A 41 -0.50 -2.18 11.64
CA ASN A 41 -0.76 -3.19 10.63
C ASN A 41 -0.43 -2.71 9.22
N LEU A 42 -0.74 -1.45 8.87
CA LEU A 42 -0.34 -0.87 7.58
C LEU A 42 1.18 -0.92 7.41
N PHE A 43 1.93 -0.58 8.46
CA PHE A 43 3.40 -0.67 8.46
C PHE A 43 3.90 -2.10 8.31
N ALA A 44 3.33 -3.03 9.08
CA ALA A 44 3.72 -4.43 9.02
C ALA A 44 3.47 -5.04 7.63
N GLN A 45 2.41 -4.61 6.94
CA GLN A 45 2.10 -5.08 5.59
C GLN A 45 3.04 -4.52 4.52
N HIS A 46 3.49 -3.28 4.64
CA HIS A 46 4.42 -2.70 3.65
C HIS A 46 5.81 -3.30 3.76
N ALA A 47 6.29 -3.51 4.98
CA ALA A 47 7.58 -4.17 5.14
C ALA A 47 7.56 -5.67 4.86
N ALA A 48 6.39 -6.32 4.98
CA ALA A 48 6.22 -7.69 4.50
C ALA A 48 6.15 -7.80 2.96
N ALA A 49 5.90 -6.70 2.26
CA ALA A 49 5.95 -6.66 0.80
C ALA A 49 7.40 -6.62 0.28
N ASP A 50 8.36 -6.15 1.10
CA ASP A 50 9.79 -6.07 0.80
C ASP A 50 10.55 -7.39 1.06
N GLY A 51 9.85 -8.52 1.25
CA GLY A 51 10.47 -9.86 1.33
C GLY A 51 10.83 -10.34 2.74
N ASP A 52 10.90 -9.42 3.71
CA ASP A 52 11.09 -9.78 5.11
C ASP A 52 9.75 -10.19 5.74
N GLN A 53 9.68 -11.40 6.32
CA GLN A 53 8.47 -11.87 6.98
C GLN A 53 8.17 -11.02 8.21
N THR A 54 7.36 -9.97 8.02
CA THR A 54 6.89 -9.02 9.03
C THR A 54 8.02 -8.28 9.71
N ILE A 55 7.95 -6.94 9.82
CA ILE A 55 8.79 -6.25 10.81
C ILE A 55 8.49 -6.88 12.17
N GLU A 56 9.41 -7.69 12.68
CA GLU A 56 9.41 -8.06 14.08
C GLU A 56 9.38 -6.74 14.85
N LEU A 57 8.49 -6.63 15.83
CA LEU A 57 8.37 -5.46 16.72
C LEU A 57 9.73 -4.98 17.29
N ASP A 58 10.72 -5.87 17.29
CA ASP A 58 12.10 -5.62 17.71
C ASP A 58 12.85 -4.64 16.80
N ASP A 59 12.59 -4.59 15.49
CA ASP A 59 13.28 -3.66 14.59
C ASP A 59 12.67 -2.25 14.63
N PHE A 60 11.36 -2.16 14.80
CA PHE A 60 10.69 -0.89 15.13
C PHE A 60 11.22 -0.30 16.44
N ALA A 61 11.42 -1.15 17.46
CA ALA A 61 12.00 -0.76 18.73
C ALA A 61 13.50 -0.45 18.62
N SER A 62 14.22 -1.05 17.67
CA SER A 62 15.64 -0.79 17.39
C SER A 62 15.83 0.61 16.77
N VAL A 63 15.03 0.93 15.75
CA VAL A 63 15.03 2.22 15.06
C VAL A 63 14.57 3.34 15.99
N TYR A 64 13.51 3.10 16.78
CA TYR A 64 13.07 4.06 17.78
C TYR A 64 14.12 4.30 18.87
N ARG A 65 14.78 3.25 19.38
CA ARG A 65 15.84 3.40 20.41
C ARG A 65 17.10 4.08 19.87
N SER A 66 17.45 3.85 18.61
CA SER A 66 18.69 4.35 18.00
C SER A 66 18.55 5.76 17.40
N LYS A 67 17.50 6.00 16.60
CA LYS A 67 17.29 7.25 15.86
C LYS A 67 16.19 8.15 16.47
N GLY A 68 15.48 7.66 17.50
CA GLY A 68 14.40 8.40 18.16
C GLY A 68 13.14 8.54 17.28
N LEU A 69 12.15 9.29 17.78
CA LEU A 69 10.87 9.49 17.09
C LEU A 69 11.04 10.16 15.71
N GLY A 70 12.01 11.08 15.57
CA GLY A 70 12.26 11.76 14.30
C GLY A 70 12.85 10.85 13.22
N GLY A 71 13.79 9.98 13.59
CA GLY A 71 14.35 8.99 12.65
C GLY A 71 13.34 7.92 12.26
N LEU A 72 12.51 7.48 13.21
CA LEU A 72 11.40 6.57 12.93
C LEU A 72 10.42 7.18 11.91
N VAL A 73 10.03 8.45 12.07
CA VAL A 73 9.15 9.14 11.12
C VAL A 73 9.80 9.31 9.74
N SER A 74 11.12 9.50 9.67
CA SER A 74 11.85 9.58 8.40
C SER A 74 11.88 8.24 7.67
N GLU A 75 12.12 7.14 8.40
CA GLU A 75 12.10 5.77 7.85
C GLU A 75 10.69 5.38 7.38
N ILE A 76 9.68 5.75 8.17
CA ILE A 76 8.26 5.62 7.83
C ILE A 76 7.90 6.39 6.56
N SER A 77 8.42 7.61 6.40
CA SER A 77 8.16 8.42 5.20
C SER A 77 8.81 7.84 3.95
N HIS A 78 9.82 6.99 4.09
CA HIS A 78 10.52 6.36 2.97
C HIS A 78 9.83 5.04 2.55
N SER A 79 9.17 4.35 3.48
CA SER A 79 8.43 3.09 3.26
C SER A 79 6.95 3.26 2.92
N LEU A 80 6.37 4.44 3.18
CA LEU A 80 5.04 4.83 2.70
C LEU A 80 5.20 5.97 1.70
N GLY A 81 5.74 5.65 0.54
CA GLY A 81 6.02 6.62 -0.52
C GLY A 81 4.73 7.14 -1.16
N VAL A 82 4.80 8.35 -1.71
CA VAL A 82 3.73 8.84 -2.59
C VAL A 82 3.59 7.98 -3.85
N GLN A 83 4.68 7.32 -4.26
CA GLN A 83 4.72 6.46 -5.43
C GLN A 83 3.84 5.23 -5.23
N ASP A 84 3.91 4.58 -4.07
CA ASP A 84 3.05 3.43 -3.73
C ASP A 84 1.56 3.77 -3.83
N VAL A 85 1.17 4.98 -3.42
CA VAL A 85 -0.21 5.47 -3.53
C VAL A 85 -0.58 5.73 -5.00
N ILE A 86 0.35 6.24 -5.80
CA ILE A 86 0.15 6.45 -7.24
C ILE A 86 -0.06 5.09 -7.91
N ASP A 87 0.85 4.14 -7.70
CA ASP A 87 0.78 2.81 -8.33
C ASP A 87 -0.49 2.07 -7.88
N THR A 88 -0.84 2.14 -6.60
CA THR A 88 -2.06 1.50 -6.08
C THR A 88 -3.35 2.06 -6.70
N TYR A 89 -3.48 3.38 -6.88
CA TYR A 89 -4.76 3.99 -7.26
C TYR A 89 -4.84 4.47 -8.70
N HIS A 90 -3.75 5.01 -9.23
CA HIS A 90 -3.62 5.43 -10.62
C HIS A 90 -3.13 4.29 -11.51
N GLY A 91 -2.27 3.43 -10.97
CA GLY A 91 -1.48 2.49 -11.76
C GLY A 91 -0.35 3.17 -12.50
N SER A 92 0.47 2.34 -13.13
CA SER A 92 1.50 2.77 -14.07
C SER A 92 1.11 2.39 -15.51
N PRO A 93 0.44 3.29 -16.28
CA PRO A 93 -0.14 2.96 -17.59
C PRO A 93 0.90 2.68 -18.69
N HIS A 94 2.19 2.72 -18.37
CA HIS A 94 3.31 2.49 -19.27
C HIS A 94 4.02 1.16 -19.02
N VAL A 95 3.63 0.42 -17.98
CA VAL A 95 4.23 -0.85 -17.60
C VAL A 95 3.12 -1.89 -17.37
N ASN A 96 3.49 -3.16 -17.48
CA ASN A 96 2.59 -4.25 -17.09
C ASN A 96 2.73 -4.60 -15.60
N LEU A 97 1.79 -5.38 -15.07
CA LEU A 97 1.76 -5.78 -13.66
C LEU A 97 3.04 -6.52 -13.21
N LEU A 98 3.62 -7.35 -14.09
CA LEU A 98 4.89 -8.04 -13.78
C LEU A 98 6.04 -7.05 -13.63
N GLN A 99 6.17 -6.09 -14.54
CA GLN A 99 7.18 -5.03 -14.45
C GLN A 99 6.96 -4.17 -13.20
N ALA A 100 5.72 -3.77 -12.90
CA ALA A 100 5.41 -3.00 -11.71
C ALA A 100 5.83 -3.75 -10.42
N ALA A 101 5.59 -5.06 -10.36
CA ALA A 101 6.04 -5.89 -9.25
C ALA A 101 7.57 -5.95 -9.15
N LEU A 102 8.27 -6.17 -10.27
CA LEU A 102 9.74 -6.27 -10.32
C LEU A 102 10.47 -4.93 -10.12
N GLU A 103 9.80 -3.79 -10.31
CA GLU A 103 10.35 -2.46 -10.03
C GLU A 103 10.01 -1.98 -8.61
N GLY A 104 8.93 -2.50 -8.03
CA GLY A 104 8.46 -2.22 -6.68
C GLY A 104 8.78 -3.36 -5.71
N THR A 105 7.74 -4.05 -5.24
CA THR A 105 7.80 -4.97 -4.09
C THR A 105 8.71 -6.19 -4.29
N MET A 106 8.94 -6.61 -5.53
CA MET A 106 9.74 -7.80 -5.85
C MET A 106 11.17 -7.47 -6.28
N LYS A 107 11.58 -6.20 -6.23
CA LYS A 107 12.84 -5.74 -6.81
C LYS A 107 14.07 -6.49 -6.29
N ASP A 108 14.13 -6.69 -4.97
CA ASP A 108 15.30 -7.30 -4.32
C ASP A 108 15.15 -8.82 -4.12
N MET A 109 13.99 -9.40 -4.46
CA MET A 109 13.68 -10.82 -4.18
C MET A 109 14.58 -11.78 -4.94
N ILE A 110 14.95 -11.46 -6.19
CA ILE A 110 15.86 -12.33 -6.96
C ILE A 110 17.22 -12.40 -6.25
N LEU A 111 17.76 -11.25 -5.80
CA LEU A 111 19.02 -11.23 -5.09
C LEU A 111 18.93 -11.98 -3.75
N GLU A 112 17.85 -11.79 -3.01
CA GLU A 112 17.66 -12.37 -1.69
C GLU A 112 17.49 -13.90 -1.73
N TYR A 113 16.66 -14.40 -2.64
CA TYR A 113 16.29 -15.82 -2.69
C TYR A 113 17.20 -16.67 -3.59
N SER A 114 17.90 -16.08 -4.57
CA SER A 114 18.87 -16.84 -5.37
C SER A 114 20.16 -17.17 -4.60
N PHE A 115 20.48 -16.42 -3.52
CA PHE A 115 21.81 -16.47 -2.89
C PHE A 115 21.83 -16.62 -1.34
N ASP A 116 20.70 -16.97 -0.71
CA ASP A 116 20.58 -17.43 0.69
C ASP A 116 21.29 -16.54 1.75
N GLY A 117 21.29 -15.21 1.54
CA GLY A 117 21.59 -14.20 2.57
C GLY A 117 23.02 -14.10 3.13
N GLU A 118 23.98 -14.92 2.70
CA GLU A 118 25.40 -14.80 3.10
C GLU A 118 26.24 -14.07 2.04
N ASP A 119 26.84 -12.95 2.43
CA ASP A 119 27.89 -12.18 1.71
C ASP A 119 27.76 -12.19 0.17
N THR A 120 26.63 -11.68 -0.37
CA THR A 120 26.38 -11.60 -1.82
C THR A 120 27.50 -10.82 -2.51
N SER A 121 28.16 -11.43 -3.49
CA SER A 121 29.23 -10.79 -4.24
C SER A 121 28.71 -9.70 -5.17
N ASP A 122 29.57 -8.79 -5.63
CA ASP A 122 29.19 -7.80 -6.65
C ASP A 122 28.70 -8.48 -7.95
N GLU A 123 29.21 -9.67 -8.26
CA GLU A 123 28.80 -10.48 -9.41
C GLU A 123 27.36 -11.00 -9.25
N ASP A 124 26.99 -11.45 -8.06
CA ASP A 124 25.62 -11.95 -7.77
C ASP A 124 24.58 -10.83 -7.88
N ARG A 125 24.93 -9.62 -7.44
CA ARG A 125 24.08 -8.42 -7.57
C ARG A 125 23.84 -8.05 -9.02
N VAL A 126 24.90 -8.14 -9.85
CA VAL A 126 24.79 -7.89 -11.29
C VAL A 126 23.90 -8.95 -11.94
N TYR A 127 24.11 -10.23 -11.64
CA TYR A 127 23.29 -11.32 -12.17
C TYR A 127 21.80 -11.18 -11.80
N ALA A 128 21.50 -10.85 -10.53
CA ALA A 128 20.13 -10.65 -10.08
C ALA A 128 19.45 -9.49 -10.81
N GLU A 129 20.15 -8.37 -10.98
CA GLU A 129 19.63 -7.20 -11.70
C GLU A 129 19.45 -7.47 -13.19
N GLU A 130 20.38 -8.20 -13.83
CA GLU A 130 20.25 -8.61 -15.23
C GLU A 130 19.06 -9.57 -15.43
N SER A 131 18.87 -10.52 -14.52
CA SER A 131 17.72 -11.44 -14.54
C SER A 131 16.39 -10.70 -14.36
N ARG A 132 16.36 -9.72 -13.44
CA ARG A 132 15.21 -8.84 -13.22
C ARG A 132 14.88 -8.03 -14.47
N GLN A 133 15.89 -7.41 -15.09
CA GLN A 133 15.72 -6.60 -16.30
C GLN A 133 15.29 -7.47 -17.49
N MET A 134 15.83 -8.68 -17.63
CA MET A 134 15.41 -9.64 -18.64
C MET A 134 13.91 -9.95 -18.55
N LEU A 135 13.41 -10.24 -17.35
CA LEU A 135 11.99 -10.52 -17.13
C LEU A 135 11.11 -9.31 -17.50
N ILE A 136 11.57 -8.10 -17.17
CA ILE A 136 10.88 -6.85 -17.56
C ILE A 136 10.84 -6.70 -19.08
N ASP A 137 11.97 -6.85 -19.76
CA ASP A 137 12.04 -6.68 -21.20
C ASP A 137 11.21 -7.76 -21.93
N TRP A 138 11.27 -9.00 -21.44
CA TRP A 138 10.44 -10.11 -21.93
C TRP A 138 8.95 -9.82 -21.77
N SER A 139 8.51 -9.34 -20.60
CA SER A 139 7.11 -9.06 -20.31
C SER A 139 6.49 -8.04 -21.29
N ASN A 140 7.32 -7.18 -21.87
CA ASN A 140 6.93 -6.13 -22.81
C ASN A 140 6.94 -6.54 -24.29
N LEU A 141 7.32 -7.79 -24.61
CA LEU A 141 7.31 -8.29 -25.98
C LEU A 141 5.89 -8.41 -26.56
N ASP A 142 5.78 -8.70 -27.86
CA ASP A 142 4.50 -9.11 -28.47
C ASP A 142 4.02 -10.43 -27.85
N PRO A 143 2.70 -10.65 -27.62
CA PRO A 143 2.19 -11.86 -26.99
C PRO A 143 2.68 -13.17 -27.62
N VAL A 144 2.83 -13.23 -28.95
CA VAL A 144 3.32 -14.43 -29.65
C VAL A 144 4.79 -14.68 -29.34
N LEU A 145 5.59 -13.60 -29.26
CA LEU A 145 7.00 -13.69 -28.93
C LEU A 145 7.23 -14.00 -27.44
N ARG A 146 6.33 -13.56 -26.56
CA ARG A 146 6.41 -13.89 -25.11
C ARG A 146 6.28 -15.38 -24.86
N GLU A 147 5.23 -15.99 -25.40
CA GLU A 147 4.96 -17.43 -25.26
C GLU A 147 6.12 -18.23 -25.86
N LYS A 148 6.56 -17.84 -27.05
CA LYS A 148 7.71 -18.48 -27.70
C LYS A 148 9.00 -18.37 -26.89
N ALA A 149 9.31 -17.19 -26.34
CA ALA A 149 10.51 -16.98 -25.54
C ALA A 149 10.49 -17.80 -24.24
N TYR A 150 9.29 -18.03 -23.67
CA TYR A 150 9.11 -18.87 -22.50
C TYR A 150 9.27 -20.36 -22.84
N ASP A 151 8.62 -20.84 -23.91
CA ASP A 151 8.58 -22.26 -24.27
C ASP A 151 9.86 -22.76 -24.97
N GLU A 152 10.38 -21.96 -25.90
CA GLU A 152 11.53 -22.32 -26.74
C GLU A 152 12.85 -21.72 -26.23
N GLY A 153 12.78 -20.72 -25.34
CA GLY A 153 13.93 -20.00 -24.82
C GLY A 153 14.33 -18.77 -25.64
N ILE A 154 15.44 -18.15 -25.24
CA ILE A 154 15.97 -16.91 -25.83
C ILE A 154 17.43 -17.08 -26.27
N ILE A 155 17.90 -16.14 -27.09
CA ILE A 155 19.30 -16.07 -27.51
C ILE A 155 20.12 -15.51 -26.35
N MET A 156 21.27 -16.13 -26.06
CA MET A 156 22.22 -15.69 -25.06
C MET A 156 23.55 -15.31 -25.72
N ASP A 157 24.26 -14.36 -25.13
CA ASP A 157 25.65 -14.06 -25.51
C ASP A 157 26.58 -15.16 -24.95
N GLU A 158 27.40 -15.78 -25.80
CA GLU A 158 28.34 -16.82 -25.37
C GLU A 158 29.53 -16.29 -24.54
N GLU A 159 29.93 -15.02 -24.73
CA GLU A 159 31.05 -14.40 -24.01
C GLU A 159 30.61 -13.80 -22.69
N THR A 160 29.45 -13.11 -22.66
CA THR A 160 28.96 -12.40 -21.48
C THR A 160 27.91 -13.16 -20.69
N GLY A 161 27.29 -14.20 -21.27
CA GLY A 161 26.19 -14.94 -20.64
C GLY A 161 24.90 -14.11 -20.51
N SER A 162 24.84 -12.94 -21.15
CA SER A 162 23.70 -12.02 -21.02
C SER A 162 22.62 -12.29 -22.08
N PRO A 163 21.34 -12.03 -21.76
CA PRO A 163 20.23 -12.27 -22.68
C PRO A 163 20.22 -11.27 -23.85
N LYS A 164 20.08 -11.78 -25.08
CA LYS A 164 19.99 -11.00 -26.32
C LYS A 164 18.56 -10.95 -26.85
N LEU A 165 17.69 -10.30 -26.08
CA LEU A 165 16.27 -10.23 -26.42
C LEU A 165 16.01 -9.45 -27.72
N ASP A 166 16.77 -8.39 -27.99
CA ASP A 166 16.65 -7.62 -29.24
C ASP A 166 16.95 -8.48 -30.48
N GLU A 167 17.97 -9.34 -30.40
CA GLU A 167 18.34 -10.25 -31.48
C GLU A 167 17.28 -11.34 -31.66
N PHE A 168 16.75 -11.86 -30.54
CA PHE A 168 15.63 -12.79 -30.56
C PHE A 168 14.41 -12.16 -31.26
N VAL A 169 14.03 -10.94 -30.91
CA VAL A 169 12.91 -10.23 -31.55
C VAL A 169 13.18 -10.00 -33.04
N ALA A 170 14.40 -9.60 -33.42
CA ALA A 170 14.75 -9.36 -34.81
C ALA A 170 14.64 -10.62 -35.68
N LEU A 171 15.00 -11.79 -35.14
CA LEU A 171 15.02 -13.05 -35.87
C LEU A 171 13.69 -13.80 -35.85
N PHE A 172 12.97 -13.74 -34.73
CA PHE A 172 11.74 -14.50 -34.52
C PHE A 172 10.47 -13.65 -34.66
N GLY A 173 10.58 -12.31 -34.67
CA GLY A 173 9.46 -11.38 -34.83
C GLY A 173 8.95 -11.20 -36.26
N VAL A 174 9.74 -11.59 -37.27
CA VAL A 174 9.35 -11.49 -38.69
C VAL A 174 9.76 -12.74 -39.45
N ASP A 175 8.82 -13.38 -40.12
CA ASP A 175 9.10 -14.56 -40.96
C ASP A 175 9.47 -14.17 -42.40
N THR A 176 10.75 -13.85 -42.59
CA THR A 176 11.35 -13.68 -43.92
C THR A 176 12.23 -14.89 -44.29
N PRO A 177 12.46 -15.18 -45.59
CA PRO A 177 13.40 -16.23 -45.98
C PRO A 177 14.80 -16.05 -45.40
N GLU A 178 15.23 -14.81 -45.20
CA GLU A 178 16.52 -14.44 -44.62
C GLU A 178 16.59 -14.76 -43.12
N THR A 179 15.59 -14.35 -42.34
CA THR A 179 15.51 -14.65 -40.90
C THR A 179 15.33 -16.14 -40.63
N ILE A 180 14.60 -16.88 -41.49
CA ILE A 180 14.46 -18.34 -41.36
C ILE A 180 15.80 -19.04 -41.60
N GLU A 181 16.61 -18.56 -42.54
CA GLU A 181 17.95 -19.11 -42.77
C GLU A 181 18.89 -18.76 -41.61
N GLN A 182 18.84 -17.52 -41.11
CA GLN A 182 19.66 -17.07 -39.98
C GLN A 182 19.33 -17.80 -38.67
N ARG A 183 18.08 -18.23 -38.48
CA ARG A 183 17.65 -19.06 -37.33
C ARG A 183 18.31 -20.44 -37.29
N LYS A 184 18.81 -20.94 -38.43
CA LYS A 184 19.40 -22.29 -38.47
C LYS A 184 20.73 -22.32 -37.71
N GLY A 185 20.75 -23.13 -36.66
CA GLY A 185 21.95 -23.33 -35.85
C GLY A 185 22.11 -22.34 -34.70
N ILE A 186 21.10 -21.49 -34.46
CA ILE A 186 21.02 -20.71 -33.22
C ILE A 186 20.48 -21.61 -32.12
N GLU A 187 21.21 -21.68 -31.01
CA GLU A 187 20.78 -22.38 -29.80
C GLU A 187 20.02 -21.40 -28.90
N LEU A 188 18.80 -21.79 -28.53
CA LEU A 188 17.97 -21.04 -27.58
C LEU A 188 18.13 -21.66 -26.20
N GLN A 189 18.22 -20.83 -25.18
CA GLN A 189 18.32 -21.26 -23.79
C GLN A 189 17.05 -20.90 -23.02
N PRO A 190 16.51 -21.79 -22.18
CA PRO A 190 15.26 -21.59 -21.44
C PRO A 190 15.42 -20.65 -20.23
N MET A 191 16.21 -19.58 -20.36
CA MET A 191 16.61 -18.70 -19.26
C MET A 191 15.41 -18.07 -18.54
N ILE A 192 14.34 -17.74 -19.26
CA ILE A 192 13.13 -17.13 -18.69
C ILE A 192 12.40 -18.12 -17.78
N SER A 193 12.10 -19.32 -18.30
CA SER A 193 11.41 -20.35 -17.52
C SER A 193 12.28 -20.82 -16.35
N GLU A 194 13.59 -20.98 -16.55
CA GLU A 194 14.53 -21.34 -15.48
C GLU A 194 14.59 -20.26 -14.39
N THR A 195 14.62 -18.98 -14.77
CA THR A 195 14.62 -17.87 -13.79
C THR A 195 13.34 -17.88 -12.96
N LEU A 196 12.17 -18.08 -13.59
CA LEU A 196 10.89 -18.14 -12.89
C LEU A 196 10.81 -19.37 -11.97
N GLU A 197 11.26 -20.53 -12.44
CA GLU A 197 11.25 -21.78 -11.66
C GLU A 197 12.17 -21.69 -10.45
N ASN A 198 13.38 -21.15 -10.63
CA ASN A 198 14.39 -21.08 -9.58
C ASN A 198 14.13 -19.96 -8.57
N ASN A 199 13.52 -18.83 -8.98
CA ASN A 199 13.44 -17.64 -8.12
C ASN A 199 12.02 -17.28 -7.68
N CYS A 200 10.99 -17.73 -8.39
CA CYS A 200 9.60 -17.31 -8.13
C CYS A 200 8.74 -18.49 -7.67
N VAL A 201 8.82 -19.65 -8.36
CA VAL A 201 7.98 -20.82 -8.08
C VAL A 201 8.19 -21.38 -6.66
N ILE A 202 9.36 -21.16 -6.07
CA ILE A 202 9.65 -21.54 -4.68
C ILE A 202 8.54 -21.04 -3.72
N CYS A 203 8.13 -19.78 -3.86
CA CYS A 203 7.08 -19.18 -3.04
C CYS A 203 5.70 -19.27 -3.70
N HIS A 204 5.64 -19.22 -5.03
CA HIS A 204 4.40 -19.16 -5.82
C HIS A 204 3.86 -20.54 -6.23
N SER A 205 4.17 -21.60 -5.46
CA SER A 205 3.63 -22.95 -5.67
C SER A 205 2.69 -23.38 -4.54
N GLU A 206 1.84 -24.38 -4.81
CA GLU A 206 0.88 -24.89 -3.83
C GLU A 206 1.60 -25.47 -2.61
N GLY A 207 1.26 -24.99 -1.40
CA GLY A 207 1.85 -25.47 -0.15
C GLY A 207 3.09 -24.70 0.31
N SER A 208 3.51 -23.66 -0.43
CA SER A 208 4.59 -22.74 -0.06
C SER A 208 4.08 -21.57 0.80
N ASP A 209 4.49 -20.33 0.51
CA ASP A 209 4.08 -19.16 1.28
C ASP A 209 2.54 -18.94 1.22
N PRO A 210 1.85 -18.74 2.35
CA PRO A 210 0.39 -18.63 2.37
C PRO A 210 -0.23 -17.50 1.53
N GLN A 211 0.51 -16.43 1.27
CA GLN A 211 0.07 -15.32 0.43
C GLN A 211 0.50 -15.51 -1.03
N ALA A 212 1.76 -15.87 -1.27
CA ALA A 212 2.29 -16.04 -2.63
C ALA A 212 1.63 -17.20 -3.38
N GLN A 213 1.27 -18.30 -2.70
CA GLN A 213 0.58 -19.44 -3.32
C GLN A 213 -0.81 -19.09 -3.91
N LYS A 214 -1.37 -17.92 -3.57
CA LYS A 214 -2.63 -17.43 -4.16
C LYS A 214 -2.45 -16.87 -5.57
N MET A 215 -1.20 -16.69 -5.98
CA MET A 215 -0.76 -16.13 -7.24
C MET A 215 0.20 -17.13 -7.88
N PRO A 216 -0.28 -18.28 -8.36
CA PRO A 216 0.61 -19.31 -8.88
C PRO A 216 1.35 -18.80 -10.14
N LEU A 217 2.61 -19.21 -10.30
CA LEU A 217 3.51 -18.80 -11.41
C LEU A 217 4.18 -20.02 -12.07
N THR A 218 3.50 -21.17 -12.04
CA THR A 218 4.08 -22.46 -12.41
C THR A 218 4.07 -22.75 -13.90
N ASP A 219 3.25 -22.03 -14.67
CA ASP A 219 3.18 -22.14 -16.13
C ASP A 219 3.00 -20.77 -16.80
N PHE A 220 3.20 -20.74 -18.12
CA PHE A 220 3.06 -19.50 -18.90
C PHE A 220 1.67 -18.88 -18.81
N HIS A 221 0.60 -19.69 -18.78
CA HIS A 221 -0.76 -19.18 -18.72
C HIS A 221 -1.01 -18.43 -17.40
N GLU A 222 -0.53 -18.97 -16.29
CA GLU A 222 -0.58 -18.33 -14.98
C GLU A 222 0.24 -17.03 -14.93
N VAL A 223 1.43 -17.01 -15.53
CA VAL A 223 2.26 -15.78 -15.60
C VAL A 223 1.63 -14.74 -16.54
N SER A 224 0.97 -15.19 -17.61
CA SER A 224 0.47 -14.30 -18.67
C SER A 224 -0.57 -13.28 -18.21
N ILE A 225 -1.27 -13.56 -17.10
CA ILE A 225 -2.25 -12.64 -16.51
C ILE A 225 -1.59 -11.35 -16.00
N TYR A 226 -0.28 -11.38 -15.72
CA TYR A 226 0.48 -10.25 -15.22
C TYR A 226 1.10 -9.39 -16.34
N PHE A 227 0.86 -9.73 -17.61
CA PHE A 227 1.25 -8.88 -18.74
C PHE A 227 0.22 -7.81 -19.08
N GLU A 228 -0.90 -7.76 -18.37
CA GLU A 228 -1.86 -6.66 -18.47
C GLU A 228 -1.23 -5.36 -17.97
N VAL A 229 -1.64 -4.25 -18.58
CA VAL A 229 -1.20 -2.90 -18.17
C VAL A 229 -1.65 -2.66 -16.73
N ASP A 230 -0.77 -2.08 -15.92
CA ASP A 230 -1.11 -1.71 -14.56
C ASP A 230 -2.03 -0.47 -14.55
N GLU A 231 -3.34 -0.73 -14.42
CA GLU A 231 -4.36 0.30 -14.22
C GLU A 231 -4.60 0.63 -12.72
N GLY A 232 -3.74 0.11 -11.83
CA GLY A 232 -3.90 0.16 -10.38
C GLY A 232 -5.06 -0.70 -9.91
N ILE A 233 -5.61 -0.37 -8.72
CA ILE A 233 -6.67 -1.16 -8.08
C ILE A 233 -7.87 -1.41 -9.01
N PRO A 234 -8.27 -2.68 -9.25
CA PRO A 234 -9.41 -3.00 -10.10
C PRO A 234 -10.71 -2.36 -9.60
N LEU A 235 -11.59 -1.93 -10.51
CA LEU A 235 -12.85 -1.24 -10.16
C LEU A 235 -13.72 -2.02 -9.17
N LYS A 236 -13.76 -3.35 -9.28
CA LYS A 236 -14.53 -4.21 -8.36
C LYS A 236 -13.94 -4.18 -6.95
N GLN A 237 -12.62 -4.24 -6.84
CA GLN A 237 -11.92 -4.17 -5.55
C GLN A 237 -12.04 -2.76 -4.97
N LEU A 238 -11.93 -1.72 -5.80
CA LEU A 238 -12.13 -0.33 -5.41
C LEU A 238 -13.54 -0.08 -4.86
N ALA A 239 -14.57 -0.63 -5.51
CA ALA A 239 -15.95 -0.56 -5.02
C ALA A 239 -16.14 -1.29 -3.68
N LEU A 240 -15.56 -2.49 -3.54
CA LEU A 240 -15.62 -3.26 -2.30
C LEU A 240 -14.92 -2.54 -1.14
N THR A 241 -13.70 -2.06 -1.35
CA THR A 241 -12.96 -1.31 -0.31
C THR A 241 -13.66 -0.01 0.02
N THR A 242 -14.19 0.72 -0.96
CA THR A 242 -15.00 1.93 -0.74
C THR A 242 -16.20 1.62 0.14
N HIS A 243 -16.94 0.54 -0.11
CA HIS A 243 -18.13 0.18 0.69
C HIS A 243 -17.77 -0.06 2.16
N VAL A 244 -16.74 -0.88 2.40
CA VAL A 244 -16.30 -1.26 3.76
C VAL A 244 -15.77 -0.04 4.52
N HIS A 245 -14.86 0.73 3.91
CA HIS A 245 -14.21 1.85 4.57
C HIS A 245 -15.15 3.04 4.72
N LEU A 246 -15.93 3.40 3.69
CA LEU A 246 -16.87 4.52 3.78
C LEU A 246 -17.92 4.25 4.86
N LEU A 247 -18.51 3.05 4.90
CA LEU A 247 -19.54 2.74 5.90
C LEU A 247 -18.96 2.70 7.32
N GLY A 248 -17.86 1.97 7.53
CA GLY A 248 -17.24 1.82 8.84
C GLY A 248 -16.71 3.14 9.40
N PHE A 249 -15.93 3.86 8.59
CA PHE A 249 -15.33 5.12 9.00
C PHE A 249 -16.36 6.24 9.15
N SER A 250 -17.41 6.26 8.33
CA SER A 250 -18.46 7.28 8.49
C SER A 250 -19.13 7.18 9.85
N VAL A 251 -19.45 5.97 10.32
CA VAL A 251 -20.08 5.78 11.64
C VAL A 251 -19.11 6.15 12.75
N LEU A 252 -17.86 5.68 12.69
CA LEU A 252 -16.86 5.91 13.72
C LEU A 252 -16.47 7.41 13.82
N PHE A 253 -16.20 8.07 12.69
CA PHE A 253 -15.81 9.49 12.66
C PHE A 253 -16.99 10.42 12.94
N ALA A 254 -18.21 10.07 12.53
CA ALA A 254 -19.40 10.80 12.95
C ALA A 254 -19.60 10.70 14.46
N MET A 255 -19.34 9.52 15.06
CA MET A 255 -19.45 9.33 16.51
C MET A 255 -18.42 10.16 17.28
N THR A 256 -17.14 10.15 16.89
CA THR A 256 -16.11 10.99 17.56
C THR A 256 -16.37 12.48 17.37
N GLY A 257 -16.80 12.91 16.18
CA GLY A 257 -17.23 14.28 15.92
C GLY A 257 -18.45 14.67 16.75
N PHE A 258 -19.43 13.79 16.87
CA PHE A 258 -20.62 13.99 17.70
C PHE A 258 -20.25 14.16 19.18
N LEU A 259 -19.37 13.31 19.71
CA LEU A 259 -18.85 13.46 21.07
C LEU A 259 -18.15 14.80 21.27
N LEU A 260 -17.30 15.21 20.32
CA LEU A 260 -16.67 16.54 20.37
C LEU A 260 -17.72 17.67 20.33
N SER A 261 -18.82 17.50 19.61
CA SER A 261 -19.88 18.52 19.53
C SER A 261 -20.55 18.81 20.89
N LEU A 262 -20.58 17.80 21.76
CA LEU A 262 -21.13 17.85 23.12
C LEU A 262 -20.13 18.38 24.15
N THR A 263 -18.90 18.70 23.73
CA THR A 263 -17.94 19.35 24.61
C THR A 263 -18.25 20.83 24.79
N SER A 264 -17.58 21.42 25.76
CA SER A 264 -17.71 22.82 26.09
C SER A 264 -16.68 23.73 25.40
N TRP A 265 -15.99 23.21 24.38
CA TRP A 265 -15.07 24.01 23.57
C TRP A 265 -15.80 25.17 22.86
N PRO A 266 -15.09 26.27 22.53
CA PRO A 266 -15.66 27.40 21.81
C PRO A 266 -16.38 26.95 20.54
N VAL A 267 -17.46 27.64 20.17
CA VAL A 267 -18.29 27.27 19.02
C VAL A 267 -17.47 27.23 17.73
N ALA A 268 -16.55 28.18 17.52
CA ALA A 268 -15.67 28.20 16.35
C ALA A 268 -14.81 26.94 16.24
N PHE A 269 -14.21 26.49 17.35
CA PHE A 269 -13.42 25.26 17.40
C PHE A 269 -14.27 24.05 17.02
N ARG A 270 -15.47 23.92 17.60
CA ARG A 270 -16.37 22.80 17.28
C ARG A 270 -16.85 22.84 15.83
N LEU A 271 -17.18 24.01 15.29
CA LEU A 271 -17.62 24.13 13.89
C LEU A 271 -16.56 23.66 12.90
N ILE A 272 -15.28 23.81 13.22
CA ILE A 272 -14.17 23.34 12.39
C ILE A 272 -13.95 21.83 12.60
N PHE A 273 -13.71 21.40 13.84
CA PHE A 273 -13.19 20.06 14.11
C PHE A 273 -14.26 18.97 14.25
N VAL A 274 -15.53 19.31 14.50
CA VAL A 274 -16.63 18.33 14.51
C VAL A 274 -16.81 17.67 13.13
N PRO A 275 -16.96 18.41 12.01
CA PRO A 275 -17.11 17.79 10.70
C PRO A 275 -15.78 17.36 10.07
N TRP A 276 -14.63 17.87 10.56
CA TRP A 276 -13.32 17.73 9.93
C TRP A 276 -12.99 16.32 9.44
N THR A 277 -12.92 15.35 10.35
CA THR A 277 -12.47 13.99 10.03
C THR A 277 -13.39 13.32 9.02
N LEU A 278 -14.70 13.46 9.19
CA LEU A 278 -15.68 12.90 8.26
C LEU A 278 -15.62 13.57 6.88
N PHE A 279 -15.50 14.91 6.84
CA PHE A 279 -15.41 15.66 5.59
C PHE A 279 -14.18 15.25 4.78
N PHE A 280 -13.00 15.25 5.41
CA PHE A 280 -11.77 14.89 4.71
C PHE A 280 -11.73 13.41 4.35
N GLN A 281 -12.34 12.51 5.14
CA GLN A 281 -12.47 11.10 4.78
C GLN A 281 -13.31 10.89 3.52
N VAL A 282 -14.44 11.60 3.40
CA VAL A 282 -15.27 11.53 2.20
C VAL A 282 -14.53 12.09 0.99
N LEU A 283 -13.77 13.19 1.18
CA LEU A 283 -12.96 13.77 0.12
C LEU A 283 -11.84 12.82 -0.33
N GLU A 284 -11.17 12.17 0.61
CA GLU A 284 -10.09 11.21 0.35
C GLU A 284 -10.59 9.98 -0.39
N ILE A 285 -11.70 9.37 0.03
CA ILE A 285 -12.36 8.29 -0.72
C ILE A 285 -12.79 8.76 -2.11
N SER A 286 -13.28 10.00 -2.25
CA SER A 286 -13.61 10.54 -3.57
C SER A 286 -12.36 10.64 -4.46
N PHE A 287 -11.20 10.93 -3.87
CA PHE A 287 -9.92 10.97 -4.59
C PHE A 287 -9.44 9.59 -5.02
N TRP A 288 -9.81 8.50 -4.32
CA TRP A 288 -9.53 7.14 -4.78
C TRP A 288 -10.11 6.87 -6.17
N TRP A 289 -11.34 7.33 -6.41
CA TRP A 289 -12.01 7.19 -7.70
C TRP A 289 -11.46 8.16 -8.74
N LEU A 290 -11.13 9.39 -8.35
CA LEU A 290 -10.60 10.39 -9.26
C LEU A 290 -9.14 10.13 -9.64
N ALA A 291 -8.38 9.39 -8.83
CA ALA A 291 -7.00 8.99 -9.13
C ALA A 291 -6.91 8.23 -10.44
N LYS A 292 -7.92 7.45 -10.82
CA LYS A 292 -7.97 6.80 -12.14
C LYS A 292 -8.04 7.78 -13.32
N LEU A 293 -8.44 9.03 -13.09
CA LEU A 293 -8.51 10.06 -14.14
C LEU A 293 -7.23 10.88 -14.23
N HIS A 294 -6.54 11.12 -13.10
CA HIS A 294 -5.33 11.93 -13.08
C HIS A 294 -4.51 11.69 -11.80
N VAL A 295 -3.19 11.53 -11.97
CA VAL A 295 -2.22 11.28 -10.88
C VAL A 295 -2.28 12.29 -9.72
N ILE A 296 -2.70 13.54 -9.97
CA ILE A 296 -2.82 14.56 -8.93
C ILE A 296 -3.76 14.16 -7.78
N PHE A 297 -4.77 13.32 -8.06
CA PHE A 297 -5.68 12.88 -7.02
C PHE A 297 -5.02 11.84 -6.12
N ALA A 298 -4.08 11.02 -6.62
CA ALA A 298 -3.28 10.11 -5.79
C ALA A 298 -2.39 10.87 -4.80
N TRP A 299 -1.77 11.98 -5.24
CA TRP A 299 -1.11 12.92 -4.32
C TRP A 299 -2.06 13.47 -3.25
N GLY A 300 -3.30 13.75 -3.65
CA GLY A 300 -4.34 14.16 -2.71
C GLY A 300 -4.64 13.10 -1.66
N ILE A 301 -4.69 11.81 -2.01
CA ILE A 301 -4.90 10.69 -1.07
C ILE A 301 -3.78 10.69 -0.03
N PHE A 302 -2.52 10.74 -0.49
CA PHE A 302 -1.34 10.75 0.37
C PHE A 302 -1.36 11.89 1.39
N ILE A 303 -1.79 13.09 0.99
CA ILE A 303 -1.89 14.26 1.88
C ILE A 303 -3.11 14.17 2.80
N LEU A 304 -4.25 13.70 2.30
CA LEU A 304 -5.50 13.71 3.06
C LEU A 304 -5.53 12.68 4.19
N GLY A 305 -4.86 11.52 4.04
CA GLY A 305 -4.73 10.53 5.11
C GLY A 305 -4.23 11.13 6.44
N PRO A 306 -3.05 11.78 6.48
CA PRO A 306 -2.56 12.51 7.65
C PRO A 306 -3.50 13.60 8.16
N VAL A 307 -4.16 14.34 7.26
CA VAL A 307 -5.13 15.40 7.63
C VAL A 307 -6.34 14.82 8.38
N ILE A 308 -6.83 13.65 7.96
CA ILE A 308 -7.88 12.90 8.63
C ILE A 308 -7.40 12.44 10.01
N GLY A 309 -6.21 11.84 10.08
CA GLY A 309 -5.59 11.38 11.32
C GLY A 309 -5.44 12.49 12.36
N ILE A 310 -4.96 13.67 11.95
CA ILE A 310 -4.86 14.86 12.82
C ILE A 310 -6.25 15.28 13.34
N GLY A 311 -7.25 15.31 12.46
CA GLY A 311 -8.63 15.60 12.84
C GLY A 311 -9.17 14.63 13.89
N LEU A 312 -8.95 13.33 13.67
CA LEU A 312 -9.35 12.29 14.61
C LEU A 312 -8.67 12.44 15.97
N LEU A 313 -7.36 12.71 15.99
CA LEU A 313 -6.62 12.98 17.23
C LEU A 313 -7.21 14.19 17.96
N ILE A 314 -7.49 15.28 17.26
CA ILE A 314 -8.12 16.48 17.87
C ILE A 314 -9.50 16.15 18.44
N GLN A 315 -10.31 15.34 17.76
CA GLN A 315 -11.61 14.92 18.27
C GLN A 315 -11.49 14.05 19.53
N ILE A 316 -10.58 13.07 19.53
CA ILE A 316 -10.33 12.17 20.66
C ILE A 316 -9.80 12.96 21.86
N PHE A 317 -8.65 13.63 21.71
CA PHE A 317 -8.01 14.36 22.79
C PHE A 317 -8.85 15.57 23.24
N GLY A 318 -9.45 16.30 22.31
CA GLY A 318 -10.34 17.42 22.64
C GLY A 318 -11.51 16.99 23.52
N THR A 319 -12.07 15.81 23.26
CA THR A 319 -13.15 15.24 24.09
C THR A 319 -12.62 14.74 25.44
N PHE A 320 -11.50 14.03 25.47
CA PHE A 320 -10.87 13.58 26.72
C PHE A 320 -10.54 14.74 27.66
N LEU A 321 -9.92 15.80 27.13
CA LEU A 321 -9.52 16.97 27.92
C LEU A 321 -10.73 17.71 28.48
N ASP A 322 -11.85 17.76 27.75
CA ASP A 322 -13.10 18.33 28.25
C ASP A 322 -13.64 17.55 29.45
N ILE A 323 -13.61 16.21 29.39
CA ILE A 323 -14.11 15.34 30.47
C ILE A 323 -13.21 15.39 31.71
N LEU A 324 -11.89 15.39 31.53
CA LEU A 324 -10.93 15.23 32.63
C LEU A 324 -10.55 16.55 33.32
N ILE A 325 -10.43 17.65 32.58
CA ILE A 325 -9.82 18.89 33.09
C ILE A 325 -10.89 19.93 33.45
N ARG A 326 -12.01 19.99 32.71
CA ARG A 326 -12.98 21.07 32.90
C ARG A 326 -13.98 20.73 34.00
N ARG A 327 -14.10 21.62 34.98
CA ARG A 327 -15.03 21.45 36.10
C ARG A 327 -16.49 21.55 35.63
N PRO A 328 -17.41 20.75 36.20
CA PRO A 328 -18.84 20.90 35.98
C PRO A 328 -19.29 22.29 36.40
N ASP A 329 -20.34 22.80 35.76
CA ASP A 329 -20.99 24.02 36.22
C ASP A 329 -21.61 23.81 37.60
N PRO A 330 -21.58 24.82 38.49
CA PRO A 330 -22.30 24.73 39.76
C PRO A 330 -23.80 24.48 39.51
N ASP A 331 -24.42 23.68 40.38
CA ASP A 331 -25.86 23.43 40.26
C ASP A 331 -26.64 24.74 40.43
N PRO A 332 -27.69 24.97 39.61
CA PRO A 332 -28.55 26.12 39.80
C PRO A 332 -29.30 25.94 41.11
N SER A 333 -28.97 26.78 42.09
CA SER A 333 -29.64 26.90 43.39
C SER A 333 -31.09 27.34 43.26
#